data_AF-A0A939UUT2-F1
#
_entry.id   AF-A0A939UUT2-F1
#
_cell.length_a   1.000
_cell.length_b   1.000
_cell.length_c   1.000
_cell.angle_alpha   90.00
_cell.angle_beta   90.00
_cell.angle_gamma   90.00
#
_symmetry.space_group_name_H-M   'P 1'
#
loop_
_entity.id
_entity.type
_entity.pdbx_description
1 polymer ?
#
loop_
_entity_poly.entity_id
_entity_poly.type
_entity_poly.pdbx_seq_one_letter_code
_entity_poly.pdbx_strand_id
1 'polypeptide(L)'
;PYFSNYVNSDMEPSDVRSMCCRLRLDLRELRKKTGGFFGSGESTGSVGVVTINMPRIAYLSADKEEFYRRLDKLMDIAARSLKIKRTVITKYLEDGLYPYTKRYLGSFDNHFSTLGLVGMNEAGLNANWLRADMSHKETQDFTIEVLNHMRERLSDYQEKYGDLYNLEATPAESTTYRFAKHDKEQYPDIITANENGTPYYTNSSHLPVGFTEDIFSALDIQDELQTLYTSGTVFHAFLGEKLPDWKACADLVKKIAENYKLPYYTMSPTYSVCADHGYIKGEHFSCPSCGRKTEVYSRITGYYRPVQNWNDGKAQEFKDRQTYVIENSHLTHTGVPHADDAPAPAEGGDERTILFVSHTCPNCRTAKTVLDRAGVEYDTVIADDNIDLVNKYNVNQAPTLVKVTENGVETLCGVSEIMGWLRK
;
A
#
# COMPACT_ATOMS: atom_id res chain seq x y z
N PRO A 1 9.29 -6.71 16.66
CA PRO A 1 9.85 -7.49 15.51
C PRO A 1 9.12 -7.15 14.21
N TYR A 2 9.72 -7.44 13.05
CA TYR A 2 9.06 -7.44 11.73
C TYR A 2 8.64 -8.85 11.36
N PHE A 3 7.48 -8.98 10.72
CA PHE A 3 6.97 -10.23 10.17
C PHE A 3 6.53 -10.01 8.73
N SER A 4 6.84 -10.99 7.89
CA SER A 4 6.36 -11.10 6.51
C SER A 4 5.33 -12.22 6.48
N ASN A 5 4.16 -11.97 5.93
CA ASN A 5 3.06 -12.93 5.86
C ASN A 5 3.16 -13.77 4.59
N TYR A 6 3.69 -14.99 4.67
CA TYR A 6 3.71 -15.93 3.52
C TYR A 6 2.53 -16.92 3.54
N VAL A 7 1.56 -16.75 4.44
CA VAL A 7 0.45 -17.70 4.61
C VAL A 7 -0.70 -17.33 3.68
N ASN A 8 -1.14 -16.08 3.73
CA ASN A 8 -2.33 -15.60 3.00
C ASN A 8 -2.09 -14.36 2.14
N SER A 9 -0.85 -13.86 2.07
CA SER A 9 -0.53 -12.79 1.11
C SER A 9 -0.25 -13.37 -0.27
N ASP A 10 -0.09 -12.49 -1.25
CA ASP A 10 0.36 -12.84 -2.59
C ASP A 10 1.88 -13.07 -2.70
N MET A 11 2.59 -13.21 -1.56
CA MET A 11 4.02 -13.51 -1.52
C MET A 11 4.27 -15.01 -1.43
N GLU A 12 5.17 -15.50 -2.29
CA GLU A 12 5.63 -16.88 -2.25
C GLU A 12 6.93 -17.01 -1.42
N PRO A 13 7.13 -18.10 -0.65
CA PRO A 13 8.41 -18.35 0.03
C PRO A 13 9.60 -18.37 -0.95
N SER A 14 9.35 -18.70 -2.21
CA SER A 14 10.36 -18.69 -3.28
C SER A 14 10.80 -17.27 -3.67
N ASP A 15 9.98 -16.24 -3.45
CA ASP A 15 10.29 -14.84 -3.72
C ASP A 15 11.41 -14.30 -2.83
N VAL A 16 11.75 -15.01 -1.75
CA VAL A 16 12.92 -14.71 -0.91
C VAL A 16 14.23 -15.12 -1.61
N ARG A 17 14.19 -16.12 -2.51
CA ARG A 17 15.38 -16.80 -3.08
C ARG A 17 15.55 -16.66 -4.59
N SER A 18 14.50 -16.31 -5.35
CA SER A 18 14.51 -16.25 -6.83
C SER A 18 15.18 -15.00 -7.41
N MET A 19 15.95 -14.27 -6.60
CA MET A 19 16.48 -12.93 -6.90
C MET A 19 17.77 -12.92 -7.73
N CYS A 20 18.23 -14.08 -8.23
CA CYS A 20 19.52 -14.19 -8.92
C CYS A 20 19.38 -14.79 -10.33
N CYS A 21 19.72 -13.98 -11.35
CA CYS A 21 20.17 -14.34 -12.70
C CYS A 21 19.19 -14.91 -13.74
N ARG A 22 17.89 -15.17 -13.49
CA ARG A 22 17.06 -15.78 -14.56
C ARG A 22 15.53 -15.59 -14.54
N LEU A 23 15.05 -14.37 -14.29
CA LEU A 23 13.66 -14.01 -14.61
C LEU A 23 13.63 -12.88 -15.64
N ARG A 24 13.19 -13.20 -16.86
CA ARG A 24 12.76 -12.17 -17.82
C ARG A 24 11.51 -11.52 -17.22
N LEU A 25 11.65 -10.28 -16.76
CA LEU A 25 10.57 -9.47 -16.23
C LEU A 25 9.63 -9.09 -17.39
N ASP A 26 8.36 -9.48 -17.32
CA ASP A 26 7.34 -8.90 -18.18
C ASP A 26 7.05 -7.48 -17.66
N LEU A 27 7.42 -6.46 -18.44
CA LEU A 27 7.23 -5.04 -18.10
C LEU A 27 5.75 -4.64 -18.02
N ARG A 28 4.83 -5.53 -18.43
CA ARG A 28 3.38 -5.33 -18.38
C ARG A 28 2.76 -5.74 -17.05
N GLU A 29 3.48 -6.52 -16.23
CA GLU A 29 3.04 -6.88 -14.88
C GLU A 29 3.70 -5.94 -13.86
N LEU A 30 2.88 -5.32 -12.99
CA LEU A 30 3.37 -4.73 -11.74
C LEU A 30 3.65 -5.86 -10.75
N ARG A 31 4.79 -6.55 -10.91
CA ARG A 31 5.18 -7.57 -9.94
C ARG A 31 5.55 -6.92 -8.61
N LYS A 32 4.93 -7.40 -7.54
CA LYS A 32 5.38 -7.12 -6.18
C LYS A 32 6.72 -7.82 -5.98
N LYS A 33 7.76 -7.05 -5.63
CA LYS A 33 9.03 -7.66 -5.18
C LYS A 33 9.06 -7.67 -3.66
N THR A 34 9.60 -8.76 -3.12
CA THR A 34 9.80 -8.96 -1.69
C THR A 34 10.65 -7.85 -1.08
N GLY A 35 10.12 -7.26 -0.02
CA GLY A 35 10.82 -6.36 0.90
C GLY A 35 9.93 -5.29 1.52
N GLY A 36 9.84 -5.32 2.86
CA GLY A 36 9.41 -4.15 3.64
C GLY A 36 10.51 -3.08 3.70
N PHE A 37 10.31 -2.02 4.49
CA PHE A 37 11.28 -0.91 4.62
C PHE A 37 12.73 -1.31 4.92
N PHE A 38 12.98 -2.52 5.45
CA PHE A 38 14.32 -3.03 5.83
C PHE A 38 14.63 -4.42 5.27
N GLY A 39 14.04 -4.81 4.14
CA GLY A 39 14.20 -6.18 3.63
C GLY A 39 14.07 -6.34 2.12
N SER A 40 14.48 -5.35 1.32
CA SER A 40 14.57 -5.52 -0.14
C SER A 40 15.36 -6.78 -0.48
N GLY A 41 14.86 -7.61 -1.40
CA GLY A 41 15.59 -8.81 -1.80
C GLY A 41 16.98 -8.51 -2.40
N GLU A 42 17.79 -9.54 -2.57
CA GLU A 42 19.16 -9.39 -3.09
C GLU A 42 19.18 -8.74 -4.49
N SER A 43 20.12 -7.81 -4.73
CA SER A 43 20.30 -7.14 -6.03
C SER A 43 19.11 -6.32 -6.58
N THR A 44 18.18 -5.87 -5.71
CA THR A 44 17.11 -4.93 -6.05
C THR A 44 17.08 -3.74 -5.10
N GLY A 45 16.39 -2.67 -5.48
CA GLY A 45 16.21 -1.48 -4.66
C GLY A 45 15.39 -0.43 -5.39
N SER A 46 15.51 0.83 -4.99
CA SER A 46 14.90 1.96 -5.69
C SER A 46 15.96 2.98 -6.10
N VAL A 47 15.87 3.49 -7.33
CA VAL A 47 16.72 4.60 -7.81
C VAL A 47 16.32 5.94 -7.19
N GLY A 48 15.11 6.02 -6.65
CA GLY A 48 14.56 7.21 -6.01
C GLY A 48 13.07 7.09 -5.74
N VAL A 49 12.63 7.87 -4.77
CA VAL A 49 11.23 7.96 -4.34
C VAL A 49 10.72 9.38 -4.57
N VAL A 50 9.52 9.51 -5.12
CA VAL A 50 8.75 10.76 -5.14
C VAL A 50 7.42 10.52 -4.44
N THR A 51 7.14 11.29 -3.40
CA THR A 51 5.91 11.16 -2.60
C THR A 51 4.92 12.26 -2.95
N ILE A 52 3.67 11.86 -3.20
CA ILE A 52 2.56 12.75 -3.53
C ILE A 52 1.82 13.16 -2.26
N ASN A 53 1.55 14.46 -2.14
CA ASN A 53 0.81 15.05 -1.04
C ASN A 53 -0.70 15.01 -1.34
N MET A 54 -1.37 13.96 -0.86
CA MET A 54 -2.79 13.71 -1.16
C MET A 54 -3.74 14.73 -0.49
N PRO A 55 -3.53 15.16 0.77
CA PRO A 55 -4.35 16.20 1.40
C PRO A 55 -4.42 17.48 0.58
N ARG A 56 -3.28 17.94 0.05
CA ARG A 56 -3.22 19.15 -0.79
C ARG A 56 -4.00 18.99 -2.09
N ILE A 57 -3.95 17.82 -2.72
CA ILE A 57 -4.72 17.57 -3.95
C ILE A 57 -6.22 17.63 -3.63
N ALA A 58 -6.65 16.94 -2.58
CA ALA A 58 -8.05 16.93 -2.14
C ALA A 58 -8.56 18.34 -1.81
N TYR A 59 -7.82 19.09 -0.99
CA TYR A 59 -8.18 20.47 -0.61
C TYR A 59 -8.34 21.40 -1.83
N LEU A 60 -7.46 21.27 -2.83
CA LEU A 60 -7.47 22.13 -4.02
C LEU A 60 -8.48 21.72 -5.10
N SER A 61 -9.17 20.60 -4.92
CA SER A 61 -10.09 20.06 -5.92
C SER A 61 -11.53 20.41 -5.55
N ALA A 62 -12.32 20.85 -6.53
CA ALA A 62 -13.75 21.07 -6.33
C ALA A 62 -14.52 19.74 -6.23
N ASP A 63 -14.09 18.75 -7.02
CA ASP A 63 -14.71 17.45 -7.15
C ASP A 63 -13.67 16.35 -7.41
N LYS A 64 -14.16 15.11 -7.47
CA LYS A 64 -13.37 13.89 -7.67
C LYS A 64 -12.65 13.88 -9.03
N GLU A 65 -13.28 14.39 -10.09
CA GLU A 65 -12.66 14.46 -11.42
C GLU A 65 -11.46 15.41 -11.43
N GLU A 66 -11.60 16.57 -10.77
CA GLU A 66 -10.49 17.50 -10.62
C GLU A 66 -9.35 16.91 -9.79
N PHE A 67 -9.66 16.13 -8.76
CA PHE A 67 -8.68 15.39 -7.98
C PHE A 67 -7.82 14.48 -8.86
N TYR A 68 -8.44 13.62 -9.68
CA TYR A 68 -7.70 12.70 -10.54
C TYR A 68 -6.87 13.43 -11.60
N ARG A 69 -7.40 14.50 -12.20
CA ARG A 69 -6.64 15.33 -13.15
C ARG A 69 -5.38 15.94 -12.51
N ARG A 70 -5.47 16.37 -11.25
CA ARG A 70 -4.32 16.91 -10.49
C ARG A 70 -3.34 15.81 -10.10
N LEU A 71 -3.84 14.67 -9.66
CA LEU A 71 -3.04 13.48 -9.35
C LEU A 71 -2.25 13.03 -10.57
N ASP A 72 -2.90 12.87 -11.73
CA ASP A 72 -2.27 12.46 -12.98
C ASP A 72 -1.14 13.40 -13.40
N LYS A 73 -1.40 14.71 -13.35
CA LYS A 73 -0.38 15.72 -13.65
C LYS A 73 0.85 15.56 -12.75
N LEU A 74 0.65 15.32 -11.46
CA LEU A 74 1.76 15.15 -10.51
C LEU A 74 2.48 13.82 -10.71
N MET A 75 1.77 12.74 -10.99
CA MET A 75 2.34 11.43 -11.32
C MET A 75 3.17 11.49 -12.60
N ASP A 76 2.71 12.18 -13.65
CA ASP A 76 3.44 12.36 -14.90
C ASP A 76 4.76 13.15 -14.69
N ILE A 77 4.73 14.15 -13.80
CA ILE A 77 5.93 14.91 -13.41
C ILE A 77 6.88 14.01 -12.61
N ALA A 78 6.37 13.26 -11.63
CA ALA A 78 7.15 12.36 -10.80
C ALA A 78 7.84 11.27 -11.63
N ALA A 79 7.12 10.61 -12.52
CA ALA A 79 7.65 9.56 -13.39
C ALA A 79 8.75 10.11 -14.32
N ARG A 80 8.53 11.28 -14.95
CA ARG A 80 9.57 11.94 -15.76
C ARG A 80 10.80 12.29 -14.93
N SER A 81 10.61 12.83 -13.72
CA SER A 81 11.72 13.16 -12.83
C SER A 81 12.55 11.93 -12.46
N LEU A 82 11.89 10.82 -12.14
CA LEU A 82 12.55 9.56 -11.81
C LEU A 82 13.28 8.97 -13.02
N LYS A 83 12.70 9.06 -14.23
CA LYS A 83 13.39 8.67 -15.47
C LYS A 83 14.67 9.46 -15.68
N ILE A 84 14.60 10.79 -15.56
CA ILE A 84 15.78 11.67 -15.69
C ILE A 84 16.85 11.27 -14.67
N LYS A 85 16.45 11.08 -13.40
CA LYS A 85 17.37 10.65 -12.35
C LYS A 85 18.03 9.31 -12.71
N ARG A 86 17.26 8.31 -13.14
CA ARG A 86 17.77 7.00 -13.57
C ARG A 86 18.79 7.14 -14.68
N THR A 87 18.47 7.89 -15.74
CA THR A 87 19.41 8.11 -16.85
C THR A 87 20.73 8.73 -16.39
N VAL A 88 20.68 9.71 -15.48
CA VAL A 88 21.87 10.37 -14.95
C VAL A 88 22.72 9.42 -14.10
N ILE A 89 22.11 8.70 -13.15
CA ILE A 89 22.87 7.79 -12.27
C ILE A 89 23.43 6.59 -13.06
N THR A 90 22.71 6.09 -14.08
CA THR A 90 23.20 5.03 -14.95
C THR A 90 24.41 5.52 -15.75
N LYS A 91 24.38 6.75 -16.28
CA LYS A 91 25.54 7.33 -16.94
C LYS A 91 26.75 7.38 -16.00
N TYR A 92 26.57 7.86 -14.76
CA TYR A 92 27.65 7.91 -13.77
C TYR A 92 28.18 6.52 -13.37
N LEU A 93 27.32 5.51 -13.32
CA LEU A 93 27.71 4.12 -13.14
C LEU A 93 28.62 3.65 -14.29
N GLU A 94 28.23 3.95 -15.52
CA GLU A 94 28.99 3.56 -16.71
C GLU A 94 30.33 4.29 -16.82
N ASP A 95 30.35 5.58 -16.49
CA ASP A 95 31.54 6.42 -16.44
C ASP A 95 32.50 6.07 -15.27
N GLY A 96 32.13 5.10 -14.42
CA GLY A 96 33.00 4.56 -13.36
C GLY A 96 32.96 5.32 -12.03
N LEU A 97 31.99 6.21 -11.83
CA LEU A 97 31.84 6.99 -10.58
C LEU A 97 31.29 6.17 -9.42
N TYR A 98 30.72 4.99 -9.69
CA TYR A 98 30.20 4.07 -8.66
C TYR A 98 30.88 2.70 -8.73
N PRO A 99 32.20 2.61 -8.45
CA PRO A 99 32.97 1.38 -8.68
C PRO A 99 32.47 0.18 -7.87
N TYR A 100 32.07 0.40 -6.61
CA TYR A 100 31.51 -0.67 -5.78
C TYR A 100 30.11 -1.11 -6.26
N THR A 101 29.23 -0.16 -6.56
CA THR A 101 27.90 -0.44 -7.09
C THR A 101 27.99 -1.22 -8.40
N LYS A 102 28.87 -0.81 -9.33
CA LYS A 102 29.09 -1.52 -10.59
C LYS A 102 29.62 -2.95 -10.35
N ARG A 103 30.54 -3.11 -9.41
CA ARG A 103 31.16 -4.41 -9.09
C ARG A 103 30.18 -5.42 -8.47
N TYR A 104 29.22 -4.96 -7.66
CA TYR A 104 28.31 -5.82 -6.89
C TYR A 104 26.91 -5.91 -7.47
N LEU A 105 26.38 -4.84 -8.06
CA LEU A 105 25.03 -4.80 -8.65
C LEU A 105 25.03 -4.86 -10.18
N GLY A 106 26.12 -4.46 -10.84
CA GLY A 106 26.24 -4.44 -12.30
C GLY A 106 25.49 -3.26 -12.94
N SER A 107 24.16 -3.25 -12.82
CA SER A 107 23.27 -2.23 -13.39
C SER A 107 22.14 -1.84 -12.42
N PHE A 108 21.34 -0.84 -12.82
CA PHE A 108 20.13 -0.45 -12.10
C PHE A 108 18.85 -1.05 -12.69
N ASP A 109 18.95 -2.01 -13.62
CA ASP A 109 17.78 -2.52 -14.37
C ASP A 109 16.76 -3.22 -13.45
N ASN A 110 17.26 -3.83 -12.37
CA ASN A 110 16.41 -4.47 -11.36
C ASN A 110 15.85 -3.50 -10.31
N HIS A 111 16.26 -2.23 -10.31
CA HIS A 111 15.81 -1.25 -9.33
C HIS A 111 14.55 -0.54 -9.81
N PHE A 112 13.66 -0.21 -8.90
CA PHE A 112 12.42 0.51 -9.18
C PHE A 112 12.59 2.03 -9.19
N SER A 113 11.67 2.70 -9.86
CA SER A 113 11.38 4.11 -9.73
C SER A 113 10.09 4.25 -8.92
N THR A 114 10.21 4.74 -7.69
CA THR A 114 9.16 4.62 -6.70
C THR A 114 8.30 5.87 -6.60
N LEU A 115 7.00 5.69 -6.77
CA LEU A 115 6.01 6.70 -6.42
C LEU A 115 5.35 6.26 -5.14
N GLY A 116 5.19 7.18 -4.21
CA GLY A 116 4.46 6.94 -2.99
C GLY A 116 3.49 8.07 -2.69
N LEU A 117 2.74 7.91 -1.61
CA LEU A 117 1.73 8.87 -1.19
C LEU A 117 1.72 9.01 0.32
N VAL A 118 1.17 10.12 0.80
CA VAL A 118 0.97 10.41 2.23
C VAL A 118 -0.38 11.08 2.42
N GLY A 119 -1.05 10.75 3.53
CA GLY A 119 -2.18 11.51 4.06
C GLY A 119 -3.52 11.18 3.44
N MET A 120 -3.82 9.92 3.07
CA MET A 120 -5.16 9.61 2.56
C MET A 120 -6.27 9.84 3.60
N ASN A 121 -5.95 9.70 4.89
CA ASN A 121 -6.87 10.06 5.96
C ASN A 121 -7.31 11.54 5.87
N GLU A 122 -6.34 12.45 5.80
CA GLU A 122 -6.63 13.89 5.67
C GLU A 122 -7.07 14.27 4.25
N ALA A 123 -6.74 13.49 3.22
CA ALA A 123 -7.32 13.66 1.89
C ALA A 123 -8.84 13.46 1.91
N GLY A 124 -9.34 12.45 2.64
CA GLY A 124 -10.78 12.27 2.83
C GLY A 124 -11.43 13.44 3.55
N LEU A 125 -10.80 13.96 4.61
CA LEU A 125 -11.30 15.11 5.38
C LEU A 125 -11.33 16.40 4.55
N ASN A 126 -10.31 16.64 3.72
CA ASN A 126 -10.20 17.85 2.91
C ASN A 126 -10.96 17.77 1.58
N ALA A 127 -11.32 16.58 1.11
CA ALA A 127 -12.12 16.41 -0.09
C ALA A 127 -13.54 16.90 0.16
N ASN A 128 -13.94 18.00 -0.50
CA ASN A 128 -15.24 18.63 -0.29
C ASN A 128 -16.44 17.71 -0.55
N TRP A 129 -16.26 16.70 -1.40
CA TRP A 129 -17.27 15.69 -1.77
C TRP A 129 -17.26 14.45 -0.86
N LEU A 130 -16.30 14.34 0.07
CA LEU A 130 -16.16 13.18 0.96
C LEU A 130 -16.34 13.58 2.43
N ARG A 131 -15.48 14.48 2.95
CA ARG A 131 -15.54 15.03 4.31
C ARG A 131 -15.56 13.97 5.43
N ALA A 132 -14.90 12.84 5.19
CA ALA A 132 -14.81 11.73 6.12
C ALA A 132 -13.36 11.25 6.24
N ASP A 133 -13.00 10.69 7.39
CA ASP A 133 -11.67 10.14 7.63
C ASP A 133 -11.58 8.64 7.24
N MET A 134 -10.42 8.01 7.41
CA MET A 134 -10.16 6.62 7.03
C MET A 134 -11.00 5.59 7.83
N SER A 135 -11.66 6.00 8.93
CA SER A 135 -12.56 5.10 9.65
C SER A 135 -13.89 4.85 8.93
N HIS A 136 -14.22 5.69 7.95
CA HIS A 136 -15.46 5.62 7.19
C HIS A 136 -15.27 4.86 5.87
N LYS A 137 -16.25 4.04 5.52
CA LYS A 137 -16.23 3.18 4.32
C LYS A 137 -16.05 3.99 3.03
N GLU A 138 -16.68 5.15 2.92
CA GLU A 138 -16.53 6.04 1.76
C GLU A 138 -15.08 6.51 1.52
N THR A 139 -14.31 6.79 2.58
CA THR A 139 -12.89 7.14 2.47
C THR A 139 -12.02 5.93 2.15
N GLN A 140 -12.38 4.76 2.68
CA GLN A 140 -11.71 3.50 2.36
C GLN A 140 -11.89 3.18 0.87
N ASP A 141 -13.11 3.27 0.36
CA ASP A 141 -13.43 3.03 -1.05
C ASP A 141 -12.74 4.02 -1.98
N PHE A 142 -12.78 5.29 -1.63
CA PHE A 142 -12.03 6.31 -2.36
C PHE A 142 -10.52 6.02 -2.35
N THR A 143 -9.98 5.55 -1.23
CA THR A 143 -8.55 5.20 -1.13
C THR A 143 -8.19 3.99 -1.98
N ILE A 144 -9.02 2.95 -2.00
CA ILE A 144 -8.86 1.78 -2.88
C ILE A 144 -8.82 2.22 -4.34
N GLU A 145 -9.76 3.06 -4.75
CA GLU A 145 -9.83 3.60 -6.11
C GLU A 145 -8.58 4.42 -6.47
N VAL A 146 -8.12 5.29 -5.57
CA VAL A 146 -6.90 6.08 -5.76
C VAL A 146 -5.67 5.17 -5.90
N LEU A 147 -5.54 4.14 -5.06
CA LEU A 147 -4.42 3.20 -5.11
C LEU A 147 -4.43 2.40 -6.41
N ASN A 148 -5.59 1.92 -6.86
CA ASN A 148 -5.71 1.20 -8.14
C ASN A 148 -5.44 2.12 -9.34
N HIS A 149 -5.99 3.33 -9.35
CA HIS A 149 -5.66 4.35 -10.36
C HIS A 149 -4.15 4.59 -10.44
N MET A 150 -3.49 4.75 -9.28
CA MET A 150 -2.04 4.93 -9.25
C MET A 150 -1.29 3.72 -9.82
N ARG A 151 -1.75 2.49 -9.53
CA ARG A 151 -1.16 1.27 -10.11
C ARG A 151 -1.28 1.27 -11.63
N GLU A 152 -2.46 1.53 -12.17
CA GLU A 152 -2.67 1.59 -13.63
C GLU A 152 -1.69 2.58 -14.29
N ARG A 153 -1.58 3.78 -13.74
CA ARG A 153 -0.63 4.81 -14.24
C ARG A 153 0.83 4.36 -14.14
N LEU A 154 1.20 3.63 -13.09
CA LEU A 154 2.55 3.07 -12.96
C LEU A 154 2.84 2.03 -14.05
N SER A 155 1.86 1.20 -14.39
CA SER A 155 1.97 0.24 -15.51
C SER A 155 2.23 0.98 -16.83
N ASP A 156 1.47 2.04 -17.12
CA ASP A 156 1.69 2.88 -18.30
C ASP A 156 3.12 3.44 -18.35
N TYR A 157 3.66 3.86 -17.19
CA TYR A 157 5.03 4.36 -17.11
C TYR A 157 6.08 3.28 -17.34
N GLN A 158 5.84 2.04 -16.90
CA GLN A 158 6.75 0.93 -17.19
C GLN A 158 6.85 0.69 -18.69
N GLU A 159 5.71 0.64 -19.39
CA GLU A 159 5.70 0.47 -20.85
C GLU A 159 6.34 1.67 -21.57
N LYS A 160 5.99 2.89 -21.15
CA LYS A 160 6.47 4.12 -21.78
C LYS A 160 7.97 4.34 -21.63
N TYR A 161 8.53 4.05 -20.47
CA TYR A 161 9.93 4.36 -20.17
C TYR A 161 10.86 3.14 -20.21
N GLY A 162 10.33 1.93 -20.25
CA GLY A 162 11.08 0.68 -20.22
C GLY A 162 11.81 0.44 -18.88
N ASP A 163 11.32 1.02 -17.78
CA ASP A 163 11.89 0.90 -16.45
C ASP A 163 10.85 0.35 -15.47
N LEU A 164 11.30 -0.27 -14.38
CA LEU A 164 10.40 -0.73 -13.32
C LEU A 164 9.86 0.44 -12.48
N TYR A 165 8.56 0.45 -12.21
CA TYR A 165 7.88 1.40 -11.34
C TYR A 165 7.09 0.66 -10.25
N ASN A 166 7.03 1.23 -9.05
CA ASN A 166 6.29 0.65 -7.94
C ASN A 166 5.56 1.72 -7.11
N LEU A 167 4.52 1.26 -6.42
CA LEU A 167 3.75 2.03 -5.46
C LEU A 167 4.23 1.69 -4.06
N GLU A 168 4.57 2.71 -3.28
CA GLU A 168 5.04 2.57 -1.90
C GLU A 168 4.15 3.34 -0.92
N ALA A 169 3.85 2.71 0.21
CA ALA A 169 3.27 3.37 1.36
C ALA A 169 4.39 4.15 2.06
N THR A 170 4.78 5.33 1.54
CA THR A 170 5.96 6.09 2.01
C THR A 170 6.04 6.16 3.55
N PRO A 171 7.17 5.77 4.19
CA PRO A 171 7.31 5.82 5.65
C PRO A 171 7.33 7.24 6.20
N ALA A 172 7.62 8.21 5.33
CA ALA A 172 7.36 9.64 5.48
C ALA A 172 7.77 10.25 6.83
N GLU A 173 8.89 9.79 7.42
CA GLU A 173 9.35 10.19 8.76
C GLU A 173 9.36 11.71 8.94
N SER A 174 9.93 12.44 7.97
CA SER A 174 9.93 13.90 7.93
C SER A 174 8.86 14.48 6.99
N THR A 175 8.43 13.71 5.99
CA THR A 175 7.51 14.18 4.94
C THR A 175 6.12 14.47 5.50
N THR A 176 5.61 13.68 6.46
CA THR A 176 4.30 13.91 7.09
C THR A 176 4.22 15.30 7.73
N TYR A 177 5.24 15.67 8.50
CA TYR A 177 5.34 16.99 9.13
C TYR A 177 5.60 18.09 8.10
N ARG A 178 6.55 17.88 7.20
CA ARG A 178 6.98 18.90 6.23
C ARG A 178 5.83 19.34 5.31
N PHE A 179 5.03 18.38 4.82
CA PHE A 179 3.86 18.69 4.00
C PHE A 179 2.83 19.46 4.81
N ALA A 180 2.39 18.93 5.96
CA ALA A 180 1.38 19.56 6.79
C ALA A 180 1.78 20.98 7.24
N LYS A 181 3.05 21.20 7.60
CA LYS A 181 3.57 22.52 7.94
C LYS A 181 3.46 23.53 6.80
N HIS A 182 3.98 23.18 5.61
CA HIS A 182 3.92 24.07 4.45
C HIS A 182 2.48 24.25 3.94
N ASP A 183 1.64 23.24 4.11
CA ASP A 183 0.22 23.32 3.82
C ASP A 183 -0.48 24.31 4.74
N LYS A 184 -0.29 24.23 6.06
CA LYS A 184 -0.85 25.19 7.01
C LYS A 184 -0.34 26.63 6.79
N GLU A 185 0.92 26.79 6.39
CA GLU A 185 1.48 28.11 6.04
C GLU A 185 0.79 28.72 4.80
N GLN A 186 0.44 27.90 3.81
CA GLN A 186 -0.14 28.36 2.54
C GLN A 186 -1.68 28.39 2.53
N TYR A 187 -2.30 27.46 3.25
CA TYR A 187 -3.73 27.19 3.32
C TYR A 187 -4.10 27.00 4.80
N PRO A 188 -4.30 28.08 5.58
CA PRO A 188 -4.46 27.98 7.03
C PRO A 188 -5.61 27.07 7.51
N ASP A 189 -6.65 26.92 6.68
CA ASP A 189 -7.86 26.13 6.92
C ASP A 189 -7.76 24.66 6.43
N ILE A 190 -6.67 24.25 5.78
CA ILE A 190 -6.47 22.84 5.40
C ILE A 190 -6.41 21.95 6.63
N ILE A 191 -7.17 20.86 6.64
CA ILE A 191 -7.25 19.95 7.79
C ILE A 191 -6.01 19.06 7.83
N THR A 192 -5.40 18.96 9.01
CA THR A 192 -4.27 18.08 9.32
C THR A 192 -4.66 17.11 10.45
N ALA A 193 -3.83 16.11 10.76
CA ALA A 193 -4.13 15.15 11.82
C ALA A 193 -4.24 15.82 13.21
N ASN A 194 -3.56 16.96 13.40
CA ASN A 194 -3.62 17.73 14.63
C ASN A 194 -3.74 19.23 14.36
N GLU A 195 -4.90 19.80 14.71
CA GLU A 195 -5.22 21.20 14.47
C GLU A 195 -4.79 22.14 15.63
N ASN A 196 -4.55 21.59 16.81
CA ASN A 196 -4.31 22.37 18.04
C ASN A 196 -2.85 22.30 18.53
N GLY A 197 -1.99 21.60 17.80
CA GLY A 197 -0.60 21.31 18.15
C GLY A 197 0.32 21.39 16.93
N THR A 198 1.30 20.50 16.86
CA THR A 198 2.17 20.44 15.67
C THR A 198 1.45 19.72 14.54
N PRO A 199 1.25 20.35 13.37
CA PRO A 199 0.51 19.73 12.27
C PRO A 199 1.32 18.57 11.68
N TYR A 200 0.66 17.47 11.35
CA TYR A 200 1.24 16.38 10.58
C TYR A 200 0.15 15.70 9.75
N TYR A 201 0.55 14.94 8.75
CA TYR A 201 -0.37 14.04 8.03
C TYR A 201 -0.18 12.59 8.46
N THR A 202 -1.26 11.83 8.44
CA THR A 202 -1.24 10.40 8.69
C THR A 202 -0.42 9.69 7.61
N ASN A 203 0.36 8.69 8.01
CA ASN A 203 1.28 8.01 7.11
C ASN A 203 0.53 7.26 6.00
N SER A 204 0.90 7.47 4.73
CA SER A 204 0.36 6.72 3.59
C SER A 204 -1.19 6.69 3.57
N SER A 205 -1.77 5.50 3.66
CA SER A 205 -3.21 5.22 3.80
C SER A 205 -3.56 4.60 5.15
N HIS A 206 -2.79 4.89 6.19
CA HIS A 206 -3.08 4.39 7.54
C HIS A 206 -4.32 5.06 8.13
N LEU A 207 -4.91 4.37 9.12
CA LEU A 207 -5.91 4.94 10.02
C LEU A 207 -5.32 6.09 10.85
N PRO A 208 -6.16 7.01 11.35
CA PRO A 208 -5.77 7.96 12.38
C PRO A 208 -5.13 7.23 13.56
N VAL A 209 -4.03 7.76 14.09
CA VAL A 209 -3.24 7.07 15.13
C VAL A 209 -3.96 6.92 16.47
N GLY A 210 -5.04 7.67 16.70
CA GLY A 210 -5.88 7.59 17.89
C GLY A 210 -7.25 6.96 17.65
N PHE A 211 -7.42 6.17 16.59
CA PHE A 211 -8.73 5.65 16.18
C PHE A 211 -9.30 4.57 17.11
N THR A 212 -8.51 3.55 17.45
CA THR A 212 -8.98 2.39 18.23
C THR A 212 -7.85 1.74 19.02
N GLU A 213 -8.20 1.09 20.13
CA GLU A 213 -7.31 0.18 20.87
C GLU A 213 -7.44 -1.29 20.43
N ASP A 214 -8.44 -1.63 19.61
CA ASP A 214 -8.61 -2.98 19.08
C ASP A 214 -7.79 -3.17 17.80
N ILE A 215 -6.77 -4.03 17.89
CA ILE A 215 -5.91 -4.32 16.74
C ILE A 215 -6.68 -4.96 15.59
N PHE A 216 -7.70 -5.78 15.87
CA PHE A 216 -8.44 -6.50 14.83
C PHE A 216 -9.38 -5.56 14.07
N SER A 217 -10.09 -4.67 14.77
CA SER A 217 -10.82 -3.56 14.11
C SER A 217 -9.91 -2.73 13.18
N ALA A 218 -8.66 -2.46 13.59
CA ALA A 218 -7.72 -1.74 12.73
C ALA A 218 -7.24 -2.59 11.53
N LEU A 219 -7.01 -3.89 11.73
CA LEU A 219 -6.61 -4.83 10.69
C LEU A 219 -7.73 -5.03 9.66
N ASP A 220 -8.99 -5.16 10.09
CA ASP A 220 -10.17 -5.32 9.23
C ASP A 220 -10.27 -4.20 8.19
N ILE A 221 -9.89 -2.96 8.55
CA ILE A 221 -9.88 -1.81 7.64
C ILE A 221 -8.58 -1.76 6.81
N GLN A 222 -7.43 -2.05 7.42
CA GLN A 222 -6.14 -1.85 6.77
C GLN A 222 -5.76 -2.99 5.84
N ASP A 223 -6.28 -4.20 6.02
CA ASP A 223 -5.84 -5.39 5.30
C ASP A 223 -5.85 -5.20 3.78
N GLU A 224 -7.02 -4.84 3.23
CA GLU A 224 -7.19 -4.61 1.81
C GLU A 224 -6.27 -3.50 1.30
N LEU A 225 -6.25 -2.34 1.97
CA LEU A 225 -5.44 -1.19 1.57
C LEU A 225 -3.94 -1.53 1.47
N GLN A 226 -3.43 -2.30 2.44
CA GLN A 226 -2.03 -2.68 2.48
C GLN A 226 -1.67 -3.62 1.33
N THR A 227 -2.61 -4.47 0.86
CA THR A 227 -2.37 -5.34 -0.30
C THR A 227 -2.30 -4.60 -1.65
N LEU A 228 -2.78 -3.36 -1.73
CA LEU A 228 -2.76 -2.59 -2.99
C LEU A 228 -1.39 -1.96 -3.28
N TYR A 229 -0.52 -1.84 -2.27
CA TYR A 229 0.85 -1.41 -2.50
C TYR A 229 1.66 -2.51 -3.18
N THR A 230 2.40 -2.16 -4.23
CA THR A 230 3.24 -3.13 -4.96
C THR A 230 4.62 -3.30 -4.33
N SER A 231 4.94 -2.50 -3.32
CA SER A 231 6.17 -2.58 -2.53
C SER A 231 6.06 -1.74 -1.26
N GLY A 232 6.94 -1.98 -0.28
CA GLY A 232 7.18 -1.04 0.82
C GLY A 232 5.91 -0.60 1.55
N THR A 233 5.24 -1.56 2.17
CA THR A 233 4.05 -1.34 3.01
C THR A 233 4.21 -2.08 4.32
N VAL A 234 3.58 -1.61 5.40
CA VAL A 234 3.65 -2.25 6.71
C VAL A 234 2.54 -1.76 7.64
N PHE A 235 1.86 -2.71 8.29
CA PHE A 235 0.99 -2.42 9.41
C PHE A 235 1.79 -2.40 10.73
N HIS A 236 1.68 -1.33 11.49
CA HIS A 236 2.35 -1.22 12.79
C HIS A 236 1.41 -1.55 13.94
N ALA A 237 1.56 -2.74 14.54
CA ALA A 237 0.93 -3.04 15.82
C ALA A 237 1.70 -2.34 16.95
N PHE A 238 1.29 -1.12 17.32
CA PHE A 238 1.85 -0.37 18.45
C PHE A 238 1.22 -0.86 19.75
N LEU A 239 1.94 -1.68 20.53
CA LEU A 239 1.38 -2.48 21.63
C LEU A 239 1.43 -1.80 23.01
N GLY A 240 1.90 -0.56 23.10
CA GLY A 240 2.16 0.09 24.38
C GLY A 240 3.35 -0.56 25.08
N GLU A 241 3.14 -1.57 25.91
CA GLU A 241 4.23 -2.33 26.53
C GLU A 241 4.57 -3.62 25.77
N LYS A 242 5.66 -4.28 26.16
CA LYS A 242 5.92 -5.64 25.68
C LYS A 242 4.80 -6.59 26.13
N LEU A 243 4.48 -7.54 25.26
CA LEU A 243 3.58 -8.67 25.57
C LEU A 243 4.12 -9.50 26.75
N PRO A 244 3.24 -10.23 27.48
CA PRO A 244 3.62 -10.97 28.67
C PRO A 244 4.76 -11.96 28.45
N ASP A 245 4.72 -12.70 27.33
CA ASP A 245 5.75 -13.66 26.95
C ASP A 245 5.84 -13.85 25.42
N TRP A 246 6.77 -14.69 24.98
CA TRP A 246 6.97 -15.00 23.57
C TRP A 246 5.83 -15.82 22.96
N LYS A 247 5.06 -16.57 23.78
CA LYS A 247 3.92 -17.37 23.31
C LYS A 247 2.76 -16.46 22.93
N ALA A 248 2.44 -15.47 23.76
CA ALA A 248 1.45 -14.45 23.45
C ALA A 248 1.80 -13.70 22.15
N CYS A 249 3.09 -13.39 21.93
CA CYS A 249 3.55 -12.81 20.68
C CYS A 249 3.37 -13.78 19.50
N ALA A 250 3.73 -15.05 19.65
CA ALA A 250 3.61 -16.06 18.60
C ALA A 250 2.13 -16.29 18.23
N ASP A 251 1.24 -16.35 19.23
CA ASP A 251 -0.20 -16.53 19.03
C ASP A 251 -0.82 -15.35 18.29
N LEU A 252 -0.45 -14.11 18.64
CA LEU A 252 -0.91 -12.92 17.92
C LEU A 252 -0.40 -12.91 16.47
N VAL A 253 0.89 -13.20 16.26
CA VAL A 253 1.49 -13.28 14.92
C VAL A 253 0.78 -14.33 14.07
N LYS A 254 0.50 -15.51 14.65
CA LYS A 254 -0.22 -16.60 13.99
C LYS A 254 -1.65 -16.18 13.65
N LYS A 255 -2.39 -15.60 14.60
CA LYS A 255 -3.74 -15.08 14.35
C LYS A 255 -3.76 -14.05 13.22
N ILE A 256 -2.82 -13.11 13.18
CA ILE A 256 -2.76 -12.14 12.09
C ILE A 256 -2.49 -12.85 10.75
N ALA A 257 -1.47 -13.72 10.70
CA ALA A 257 -1.11 -14.41 9.47
C ALA A 257 -2.23 -15.30 8.92
N GLU A 258 -2.97 -16.01 9.78
CA GLU A 258 -4.03 -16.94 9.39
C GLU A 258 -5.34 -16.25 8.96
N ASN A 259 -5.56 -14.98 9.32
CA ASN A 259 -6.83 -14.29 9.10
C ASN A 259 -6.73 -13.07 8.18
N TYR A 260 -5.53 -12.56 7.87
CA TYR A 260 -5.34 -11.36 7.05
C TYR A 260 -4.36 -11.58 5.90
N LYS A 261 -4.52 -10.82 4.81
CA LYS A 261 -3.71 -10.90 3.57
C LYS A 261 -2.48 -9.97 3.58
N LEU A 262 -2.46 -8.96 4.44
CA LEU A 262 -1.45 -7.91 4.42
C LEU A 262 -0.03 -8.47 4.52
N PRO A 263 0.91 -7.94 3.73
CA PRO A 263 2.19 -8.60 3.51
C PRO A 263 3.16 -8.42 4.68
N TYR A 264 3.12 -7.29 5.37
CA TYR A 264 4.08 -6.98 6.44
C TYR A 264 3.41 -6.35 7.64
N TYR A 265 3.80 -6.80 8.81
CA TYR A 265 3.39 -6.20 10.07
C TYR A 265 4.50 -6.23 11.12
N THR A 266 4.40 -5.34 12.09
CA THR A 266 5.35 -5.27 13.20
C THR A 266 4.67 -5.43 14.54
N MET A 267 5.34 -6.11 15.48
CA MET A 267 5.05 -5.98 16.90
C MET A 267 5.95 -4.89 17.48
N SER A 268 5.34 -3.79 17.93
CA SER A 268 6.04 -2.55 18.28
C SER A 268 5.71 -2.08 19.70
N PRO A 269 6.33 -2.68 20.74
CA PRO A 269 6.27 -2.16 22.10
C PRO A 269 7.06 -0.86 22.26
N THR A 270 6.62 -0.02 23.19
CA THR A 270 7.38 1.08 23.78
C THR A 270 8.11 0.57 25.03
N TYR A 271 9.36 0.98 25.19
CA TYR A 271 10.18 0.65 26.36
C TYR A 271 11.10 1.81 26.68
N SER A 272 11.65 1.82 27.89
CA SER A 272 12.54 2.87 28.35
C SER A 272 13.90 2.31 28.71
N VAL A 273 14.95 3.12 28.61
CA VAL A 273 16.32 2.75 28.95
C VAL A 273 16.89 3.76 29.92
N CYS A 274 17.35 3.28 31.08
CA CYS A 274 18.14 4.04 32.03
C CYS A 274 19.62 3.73 31.82
N ALA A 275 20.48 4.74 31.85
CA ALA A 275 21.94 4.56 31.72
C ALA A 275 22.51 3.61 32.78
N ASP A 276 21.92 3.58 33.98
CA ASP A 276 22.43 2.81 35.11
C ASP A 276 21.66 1.51 35.36
N HIS A 277 20.35 1.50 35.10
CA HIS A 277 19.48 0.34 35.39
C HIS A 277 19.07 -0.45 34.13
N GLY A 278 19.45 0.01 32.94
CA GLY A 278 19.17 -0.67 31.69
C GLY A 278 17.70 -0.61 31.28
N TYR A 279 17.20 -1.72 30.73
CA TYR A 279 15.87 -1.84 30.14
C TYR A 279 14.76 -1.74 31.18
N ILE A 280 13.74 -0.93 30.88
CA ILE A 280 12.53 -0.72 31.68
C ILE A 280 11.32 -0.97 30.77
N LYS A 281 10.37 -1.79 31.24
CA LYS A 281 9.13 -2.07 30.50
C LYS A 281 8.27 -0.80 30.46
N GLY A 282 7.73 -0.46 29.29
CA GLY A 282 6.80 0.64 29.13
C GLY A 282 7.45 2.02 29.03
N GLU A 283 6.59 3.02 29.02
CA GLU A 283 6.95 4.43 28.83
C GLU A 283 7.20 5.11 30.18
N HIS A 284 8.47 5.33 30.47
CA HIS A 284 8.94 6.04 31.65
C HIS A 284 9.93 7.11 31.20
N PHE A 285 9.65 8.38 31.48
CA PHE A 285 10.60 9.49 31.25
C PHE A 285 11.59 9.69 32.40
N SER A 286 11.28 9.11 33.56
CA SER A 286 12.13 9.05 34.74
C SER A 286 12.24 7.61 35.22
N CYS A 287 13.45 7.16 35.52
CA CYS A 287 13.73 5.80 36.00
C CYS A 287 13.01 5.56 37.34
N PRO A 288 12.18 4.51 37.47
CA PRO A 288 11.48 4.22 38.72
C PRO A 288 12.42 3.85 39.87
N SER A 289 13.64 3.38 39.57
CA SER A 289 14.62 2.98 40.59
C SER A 289 15.47 4.13 41.12
N CYS A 290 15.80 5.14 40.30
CA CYS A 290 16.73 6.21 40.68
C CYS A 290 16.31 7.63 40.32
N GLY A 291 15.13 7.83 39.74
CA GLY A 291 14.57 9.13 39.38
C GLY A 291 15.24 9.87 38.23
N ARG A 292 16.38 9.38 37.71
CA ARG A 292 17.07 10.00 36.57
C ARG A 292 16.29 9.85 35.27
N LYS A 293 16.51 10.80 34.36
CA LYS A 293 15.91 10.78 33.02
C LYS A 293 16.26 9.50 32.26
N THR A 294 15.28 8.97 31.54
CA THR A 294 15.39 7.78 30.70
C THR A 294 15.18 8.13 29.23
N GLU A 295 15.73 7.31 28.33
CA GLU A 295 15.41 7.35 26.91
C GLU A 295 14.19 6.47 26.66
N VAL A 296 13.16 7.01 26.00
CA VAL A 296 11.94 6.25 25.68
C VAL A 296 12.06 5.81 24.23
N TYR A 297 12.17 4.52 23.97
CA TYR A 297 12.25 3.96 22.63
C TYR A 297 10.89 3.49 22.17
N SER A 298 10.51 3.94 20.98
CA SER A 298 9.40 3.38 20.23
C SER A 298 9.79 3.26 18.76
N ARG A 299 8.95 2.61 17.96
CA ARG A 299 9.13 2.58 16.51
C ARG A 299 8.56 3.86 15.93
N ILE A 300 9.39 4.63 15.25
CA ILE A 300 8.96 5.88 14.60
C ILE A 300 8.15 5.59 13.35
N THR A 301 8.74 4.83 12.44
CA THR A 301 8.17 4.35 11.18
C THR A 301 8.79 2.97 10.95
N GLY A 302 10.09 2.95 10.68
CA GLY A 302 10.82 1.78 10.27
C GLY A 302 11.66 1.09 11.36
N TYR A 303 12.12 1.84 12.33
CA TYR A 303 13.14 1.40 13.28
C TYR A 303 12.90 2.03 14.65
N TYR A 304 13.57 1.49 15.66
CA TYR A 304 13.51 2.02 17.01
C TYR A 304 14.45 3.21 17.17
N ARG A 305 13.93 4.27 17.76
CA ARG A 305 14.70 5.47 18.09
C ARG A 305 14.12 6.12 19.34
N PRO A 306 14.94 6.78 20.19
CA PRO A 306 14.43 7.54 21.30
C PRO A 306 13.42 8.60 20.82
N VAL A 307 12.23 8.63 21.41
CA VAL A 307 11.15 9.59 21.11
C VAL A 307 11.63 11.02 21.26
N GLN A 308 12.55 11.25 22.20
CA GLN A 308 13.20 12.56 22.43
C GLN A 308 13.99 13.07 21.21
N ASN A 309 14.36 12.19 20.28
CA ASN A 309 15.12 12.53 19.07
C ASN A 309 14.24 12.56 17.81
N TRP A 310 12.92 12.48 17.95
CA TRP A 310 11.99 12.52 16.82
C TRP A 310 11.75 13.98 16.41
N ASN A 311 11.39 14.19 15.13
CA ASN A 311 10.96 15.51 14.69
C ASN A 311 9.61 15.89 15.32
N ASP A 312 9.27 17.18 15.35
CA ASP A 312 8.08 17.69 16.03
C ASP A 312 6.79 16.98 15.61
N GLY A 313 6.59 16.74 14.30
CA GLY A 313 5.38 16.08 13.81
C GLY A 313 5.30 14.61 14.22
N LYS A 314 6.41 13.86 14.21
CA LYS A 314 6.42 12.48 14.72
C LYS A 314 6.30 12.42 16.24
N ALA A 315 6.86 13.39 16.95
CA ALA A 315 6.67 13.50 18.40
C ALA A 315 5.22 13.84 18.75
N GLN A 316 4.52 14.64 17.92
CA GLN A 316 3.08 14.89 18.07
C GLN A 316 2.27 13.64 17.73
N GLU A 317 2.55 12.97 16.61
CA GLU A 317 1.91 11.70 16.24
C GLU A 317 2.03 10.66 17.37
N PHE A 318 3.18 10.57 18.04
CA PHE A 318 3.38 9.68 19.18
C PHE A 318 2.46 10.01 20.36
N LYS A 319 2.23 11.30 20.64
CA LYS A 319 1.34 11.74 21.73
C LYS A 319 -0.13 11.48 21.42
N ASP A 320 -0.51 11.63 20.14
CA ASP A 320 -1.88 11.44 19.68
C ASP A 320 -2.23 9.95 19.50
N ARG A 321 -1.22 9.07 19.58
CA ARG A 321 -1.35 7.64 19.31
C ARG A 321 -2.03 6.91 20.46
N GLN A 322 -3.09 6.20 20.13
CA GLN A 322 -3.64 5.15 20.98
C GLN A 322 -2.94 3.82 20.65
N THR A 323 -2.46 3.13 21.67
CA THR A 323 -1.80 1.83 21.50
C THR A 323 -2.83 0.70 21.57
N TYR A 324 -2.59 -0.37 20.82
CA TYR A 324 -3.46 -1.53 20.83
C TYR A 324 -3.36 -2.30 22.14
N VAL A 325 -4.52 -2.68 22.69
CA VAL A 325 -4.66 -3.46 23.91
C VAL A 325 -5.13 -4.86 23.54
N ILE A 326 -4.21 -5.81 23.55
CA ILE A 326 -4.46 -7.18 23.04
C ILE A 326 -5.53 -7.90 23.87
N GLU A 327 -5.64 -7.61 25.16
CA GLU A 327 -6.67 -8.18 26.04
C GLU A 327 -8.09 -7.76 25.65
N ASN A 328 -8.25 -6.56 25.07
CA ASN A 328 -9.53 -6.00 24.64
C ASN A 328 -9.78 -6.17 23.14
N SER A 329 -8.87 -6.83 22.42
CA SER A 329 -8.96 -6.96 20.98
C SER A 329 -9.77 -8.19 20.58
N HIS A 330 -10.71 -8.03 19.65
CA HIS A 330 -11.65 -9.08 19.27
C HIS A 330 -11.61 -9.37 17.76
N LEU A 331 -11.14 -10.57 17.41
CA LEU A 331 -11.20 -11.05 16.04
C LEU A 331 -12.66 -11.41 15.70
N THR A 332 -13.18 -10.83 14.62
CA THR A 332 -14.60 -10.93 14.22
C THR A 332 -14.86 -12.02 13.18
N HIS A 333 -13.82 -12.50 12.50
CA HIS A 333 -13.89 -13.53 11.47
C HIS A 333 -12.76 -14.57 11.60
N THR A 334 -12.91 -15.71 10.92
CA THR A 334 -11.88 -16.76 10.90
C THR A 334 -11.52 -17.12 9.47
N GLY A 335 -10.23 -17.24 9.21
CA GLY A 335 -9.70 -17.41 7.87
C GLY A 335 -9.73 -16.10 7.08
N VAL A 336 -9.05 -16.16 5.94
CA VAL A 336 -9.16 -15.15 4.91
C VAL A 336 -10.33 -15.53 4.03
N PRO A 337 -11.30 -14.64 3.74
CA PRO A 337 -12.33 -14.91 2.76
C PRO A 337 -11.65 -15.20 1.41
N HIS A 338 -11.67 -16.46 1.00
CA HIS A 338 -11.20 -16.86 -0.31
C HIS A 338 -12.34 -16.64 -1.31
N ALA A 339 -12.00 -16.28 -2.55
CA ALA A 339 -12.99 -16.24 -3.63
C ALA A 339 -13.67 -17.61 -3.85
N ASP A 340 -13.07 -18.69 -3.32
CA ASP A 340 -13.58 -20.05 -3.31
C ASP A 340 -14.67 -20.31 -2.25
N ASP A 341 -14.90 -19.37 -1.32
CA ASP A 341 -16.02 -19.41 -0.35
C ASP A 341 -17.31 -18.77 -0.91
N ALA A 342 -17.28 -18.31 -2.15
CA ALA A 342 -18.51 -18.03 -2.89
C ALA A 342 -19.33 -19.32 -3.00
N PRO A 343 -20.67 -19.29 -2.84
CA PRO A 343 -21.48 -20.46 -3.11
C PRO A 343 -21.13 -20.98 -4.49
N ALA A 344 -20.88 -22.30 -4.59
CA ALA A 344 -20.55 -22.97 -5.84
C ALA A 344 -21.39 -22.37 -7.00
N PRO A 345 -20.76 -22.03 -8.15
CA PRO A 345 -21.49 -21.43 -9.25
C PRO A 345 -22.71 -22.31 -9.54
N ALA A 346 -23.89 -21.70 -9.56
CA ALA A 346 -25.12 -22.40 -9.85
C ALA A 346 -24.94 -23.21 -11.14
N GLU A 347 -25.05 -24.53 -11.04
CA GLU A 347 -25.12 -25.42 -12.19
C GLU A 347 -26.29 -24.98 -13.07
N GLY A 348 -26.02 -24.79 -14.36
CA GLY A 348 -27.04 -24.54 -15.38
C GLY A 348 -27.11 -23.08 -15.84
N GLY A 349 -26.27 -22.73 -16.81
CA GLY A 349 -26.47 -21.59 -17.68
C GLY A 349 -25.87 -21.88 -19.05
N ASP A 350 -26.56 -21.50 -20.12
CA ASP A 350 -26.09 -21.64 -21.51
C ASP A 350 -24.64 -21.14 -21.65
N GLU A 351 -23.82 -21.87 -22.41
CA GLU A 351 -22.44 -21.47 -22.70
C GLU A 351 -22.43 -20.06 -23.29
N ARG A 352 -21.80 -19.12 -22.58
CA ARG A 352 -21.71 -17.73 -23.03
C ARG A 352 -20.45 -17.05 -22.55
N THR A 353 -19.94 -16.17 -23.40
CA THR A 353 -18.80 -15.31 -23.08
C THR A 353 -19.32 -13.88 -22.89
N ILE A 354 -18.95 -13.24 -21.79
CA ILE A 354 -19.42 -11.90 -21.42
C ILE A 354 -18.20 -10.99 -21.21
N LEU A 355 -18.15 -9.87 -21.92
CA LEU A 355 -17.19 -8.81 -21.66
C LEU A 355 -17.83 -7.72 -20.81
N PHE A 356 -17.40 -7.62 -19.56
CA PHE A 356 -17.72 -6.53 -18.67
C PHE A 356 -16.90 -5.30 -19.03
N VAL A 357 -17.57 -4.18 -19.25
CA VAL A 357 -16.98 -2.87 -19.54
C VAL A 357 -17.57 -1.81 -18.60
N SER A 358 -16.91 -0.67 -18.45
CA SER A 358 -17.46 0.49 -17.73
C SER A 358 -17.52 1.69 -18.67
N HIS A 359 -18.39 2.66 -18.37
CA HIS A 359 -18.55 3.89 -19.15
C HIS A 359 -17.24 4.70 -19.25
N THR A 360 -16.40 4.64 -18.22
CA THR A 360 -15.16 5.43 -18.12
C THR A 360 -13.91 4.64 -18.49
N CYS A 361 -14.04 3.36 -18.86
CA CYS A 361 -12.92 2.46 -19.05
C CYS A 361 -12.17 2.69 -20.39
N PRO A 362 -10.93 3.24 -20.39
CA PRO A 362 -10.19 3.50 -21.63
C PRO A 362 -9.71 2.21 -22.30
N ASN A 363 -9.44 1.19 -21.49
CA ASN A 363 -8.92 -0.11 -21.94
C ASN A 363 -10.00 -1.03 -22.53
N CYS A 364 -11.27 -0.73 -22.31
CA CYS A 364 -12.39 -1.52 -22.81
C CYS A 364 -12.47 -1.49 -24.34
N ARG A 365 -12.09 -0.37 -24.97
CA ARG A 365 -11.98 -0.28 -26.43
C ARG A 365 -10.90 -1.22 -26.98
N THR A 366 -9.78 -1.31 -26.28
CA THR A 366 -8.68 -2.20 -26.64
C THR A 366 -9.10 -3.67 -26.51
N ALA A 367 -9.73 -4.04 -25.40
CA ALA A 367 -10.26 -5.40 -25.19
C ALA A 367 -11.22 -5.82 -26.32
N LYS A 368 -12.21 -4.98 -26.65
CA LYS A 368 -13.15 -5.22 -27.77
C LYS A 368 -12.41 -5.44 -29.09
N THR A 369 -11.50 -4.52 -29.43
CA THR A 369 -10.72 -4.59 -30.68
C THR A 369 -9.92 -5.89 -30.80
N VAL A 370 -9.33 -6.36 -29.70
CA VAL A 370 -8.54 -7.60 -29.69
C VAL A 370 -9.45 -8.82 -29.84
N LEU A 371 -10.56 -8.88 -29.11
CA LEU A 371 -11.53 -9.98 -29.18
C LEU A 371 -12.19 -10.08 -30.56
N ASP A 372 -12.61 -8.95 -31.13
CA ASP A 372 -13.21 -8.88 -32.47
C ASP A 372 -12.21 -9.36 -33.55
N ARG A 373 -10.94 -8.97 -33.43
CA ARG A 373 -9.87 -9.43 -34.35
C ARG A 373 -9.59 -10.92 -34.23
N ALA A 374 -9.77 -11.49 -33.05
CA ALA A 374 -9.60 -12.92 -32.81
C ALA A 374 -10.85 -13.73 -33.19
N GLY A 375 -11.96 -13.08 -33.56
CA GLY A 375 -13.22 -13.74 -33.92
C GLY A 375 -13.93 -14.39 -32.74
N VAL A 376 -13.71 -13.90 -31.52
CA VAL A 376 -14.40 -14.41 -30.32
C VAL A 376 -15.76 -13.75 -30.23
N GLU A 377 -16.83 -14.54 -30.13
CA GLU A 377 -18.17 -14.05 -29.86
C GLU A 377 -18.35 -13.79 -28.36
N TYR A 378 -18.88 -12.61 -27.99
CA TYR A 378 -19.13 -12.21 -26.61
C TYR A 378 -20.29 -11.22 -26.49
N ASP A 379 -21.00 -11.29 -25.37
CA ASP A 379 -21.98 -10.28 -24.96
C ASP A 379 -21.27 -9.14 -24.23
N THR A 380 -21.61 -7.89 -24.52
CA THR A 380 -21.09 -6.75 -23.75
C THR A 380 -22.05 -6.39 -22.63
N VAL A 381 -21.55 -6.34 -21.39
CA VAL A 381 -22.29 -5.88 -20.21
C VAL A 381 -21.60 -4.65 -19.64
N ILE A 382 -22.36 -3.60 -19.37
CA ILE A 382 -21.84 -2.42 -18.67
C ILE A 382 -21.94 -2.69 -17.17
N ALA A 383 -20.78 -2.84 -16.52
CA ALA A 383 -20.66 -3.19 -15.11
C ALA A 383 -21.38 -2.19 -14.20
N ASP A 384 -21.25 -0.90 -14.50
CA ASP A 384 -21.87 0.20 -13.75
C ASP A 384 -23.41 0.09 -13.69
N ASP A 385 -24.01 -0.51 -14.73
CA ASP A 385 -25.47 -0.63 -14.87
C ASP A 385 -25.99 -2.01 -14.44
N ASN A 386 -25.12 -2.99 -14.14
CA ASN A 386 -25.47 -4.40 -13.96
C ASN A 386 -24.80 -5.03 -12.73
N ILE A 387 -24.99 -4.40 -11.57
CA ILE A 387 -24.37 -4.79 -10.29
C ILE A 387 -24.65 -6.26 -9.92
N ASP A 388 -25.84 -6.79 -10.22
CA ASP A 388 -26.19 -8.18 -9.92
C ASP A 388 -25.31 -9.19 -10.69
N LEU A 389 -24.96 -8.88 -11.95
CA LEU A 389 -24.08 -9.71 -12.76
C LEU A 389 -22.61 -9.54 -12.34
N VAL A 390 -22.22 -8.33 -11.97
CA VAL A 390 -20.88 -8.02 -11.42
C VAL A 390 -20.63 -8.86 -10.17
N ASN A 391 -21.58 -8.90 -9.24
CA ASN A 391 -21.50 -9.70 -8.03
C ASN A 391 -21.55 -11.21 -8.34
N LYS A 392 -22.44 -11.64 -9.24
CA LYS A 392 -22.59 -13.05 -9.62
C LYS A 392 -21.29 -13.66 -10.16
N TYR A 393 -20.53 -12.90 -10.94
CA TYR A 393 -19.29 -13.38 -11.57
C TYR A 393 -18.02 -12.82 -10.90
N ASN A 394 -18.17 -12.18 -9.75
CA ASN A 394 -17.08 -11.58 -8.97
C ASN A 394 -16.16 -10.65 -9.80
N VAL A 395 -16.76 -9.79 -10.61
CA VAL A 395 -16.04 -8.84 -11.46
C VAL A 395 -15.66 -7.61 -10.61
N ASN A 396 -14.37 -7.31 -10.49
CA ASN A 396 -13.87 -6.22 -9.64
C ASN A 396 -13.21 -5.06 -10.44
N GLN A 397 -13.09 -5.20 -11.76
CA GLN A 397 -12.54 -4.18 -12.65
C GLN A 397 -13.07 -4.34 -14.07
N ALA A 398 -12.94 -3.29 -14.89
CA ALA A 398 -13.24 -3.32 -16.32
C ALA A 398 -11.99 -2.95 -17.15
N PRO A 399 -11.71 -3.62 -18.28
CA PRO A 399 -12.49 -4.71 -18.89
C PRO A 399 -12.23 -6.06 -18.21
N THR A 400 -13.25 -6.90 -18.10
CA THR A 400 -13.10 -8.30 -17.62
C THR A 400 -13.90 -9.23 -18.52
N LEU A 401 -13.29 -10.31 -19.02
CA LEU A 401 -13.96 -11.32 -19.84
C LEU A 401 -14.32 -12.53 -18.98
N VAL A 402 -15.60 -12.85 -18.90
CA VAL A 402 -16.14 -14.00 -18.16
C VAL A 402 -16.63 -15.04 -19.16
N LYS A 403 -16.13 -16.26 -19.05
CA LYS A 403 -16.53 -17.40 -19.88
C LYS A 403 -17.29 -18.38 -19.01
N VAL A 404 -18.57 -18.56 -19.31
CA VAL A 404 -19.43 -19.55 -18.65
C VAL A 404 -19.42 -20.79 -19.52
N THR A 405 -18.91 -21.89 -18.98
CA THR A 405 -18.85 -23.21 -19.63
C THR A 405 -19.58 -24.26 -18.79
N GLU A 406 -19.88 -25.42 -19.36
CA GLU A 406 -20.45 -26.56 -18.60
C GLU A 406 -19.57 -26.99 -17.42
N ASN A 407 -18.26 -26.71 -17.46
CA ASN A 407 -17.28 -27.09 -16.44
C ASN A 407 -17.00 -25.97 -15.41
N GLY A 408 -17.70 -24.84 -15.49
CA GLY A 408 -17.55 -23.71 -14.57
C GLY A 408 -17.33 -22.36 -15.24
N VAL A 409 -16.97 -21.37 -14.43
CA VAL A 409 -16.76 -19.98 -14.85
C VAL A 409 -15.25 -19.67 -14.86
N GLU A 410 -14.74 -19.21 -16.00
CA GLU A 410 -13.38 -18.68 -16.14
C GLU A 410 -13.44 -17.16 -16.28
N THR A 411 -12.69 -16.43 -15.45
CA THR A 411 -12.66 -14.96 -15.46
C THR A 411 -11.26 -14.48 -15.84
N LEU A 412 -11.19 -13.59 -16.84
CA LEU A 412 -9.95 -12.98 -17.34
C LEU A 412 -10.02 -11.46 -17.13
N CYS A 413 -9.19 -10.99 -16.22
CA CYS A 413 -9.21 -9.65 -15.65
C CYS A 413 -8.25 -8.73 -16.41
N GLY A 414 -8.79 -7.70 -17.07
CA GLY A 414 -8.00 -6.72 -17.83
C GLY A 414 -7.59 -7.20 -19.24
N VAL A 415 -7.10 -6.26 -20.04
CA VAL A 415 -6.72 -6.53 -21.45
C VAL A 415 -5.55 -7.51 -21.56
N SER A 416 -4.65 -7.52 -20.58
CA SER A 416 -3.46 -8.37 -20.59
C SER A 416 -3.81 -9.85 -20.53
N GLU A 417 -4.67 -10.24 -19.59
CA GLU A 417 -5.12 -11.64 -19.44
C GLU A 417 -5.93 -12.10 -20.65
N ILE A 418 -6.82 -11.25 -21.17
CA ILE A 418 -7.58 -11.51 -22.40
C ILE A 418 -6.64 -11.77 -23.58
N MET A 419 -5.62 -10.93 -23.76
CA MET A 419 -4.60 -11.13 -24.81
C MET A 419 -3.75 -12.38 -24.58
N GLY A 420 -3.43 -12.70 -23.33
CA GLY A 420 -2.67 -13.91 -22.96
C GLY A 420 -3.44 -15.18 -23.29
N TRP A 421 -4.76 -15.17 -23.03
CA TRP A 421 -5.66 -16.26 -23.37
C TRP A 421 -5.76 -16.48 -24.89
N LEU A 422 -5.91 -15.41 -25.68
CA LEU A 422 -5.99 -15.50 -27.15
C LEU A 422 -4.72 -16.00 -27.85
N ARG A 423 -3.60 -16.09 -27.13
CA ARG A 423 -2.32 -16.60 -27.65
C ARG A 423 -2.08 -18.08 -27.32
N LYS A 424 -2.87 -18.65 -26.41
CA LYS A 424 -2.89 -20.08 -26.13
C LYS A 424 -3.76 -20.77 -27.17
#